data_AF-A0A8K0D2L6-F1
#
_entry.id   AF-A0A8K0D2L6-F1
#
_cell.length_a   1.000
_cell.length_b   1.000
_cell.length_c   1.000
_cell.angle_alpha   90.00
_cell.angle_beta   90.00
_cell.angle_gamma   90.00
#
_symmetry.space_group_name_H-M   'P 1'
#
loop_
_entity.id
_entity.type
_entity.pdbx_description
1 polymer ?
#
loop_
_entity_poly.entity_id
_entity_poly.type
_entity_poly.pdbx_seq_one_letter_code
_entity_poly.pdbx_strand_id
1 'polypeptide(L)'
;MEHQCIEEDYSVDRWMVPYTGTRGCKQYIYGKTHPLRYKLWVGTTRTDYINWFKPYQGASSNVSQTYKDLGVGASIVLEYADVLRSKWPPSKFHLFFDNFFTSIGPIYSLTKKNLYRTDTIR
;
A
#
# COMPACT_ATOMS: atom_id res chain seq x y z
N MET A 1 -8.60 9.85 -9.22
CA MET A 1 -8.33 8.73 -10.15
C MET A 1 -9.66 8.09 -10.55
N GLU A 2 -10.37 8.75 -11.47
CA GLU A 2 -11.76 8.39 -11.83
C GLU A 2 -11.85 7.56 -13.12
N HIS A 3 -10.74 7.41 -13.86
CA HIS A 3 -10.73 6.79 -15.20
C HIS A 3 -10.29 5.32 -15.21
N GLN A 4 -10.17 4.67 -14.05
CA GLN A 4 -9.76 3.27 -13.97
C GLN A 4 -11.00 2.35 -14.04
N CYS A 5 -10.98 1.38 -14.94
CA CYS A 5 -11.93 0.27 -14.95
C CYS A 5 -11.71 -0.66 -13.75
N ILE A 6 -12.78 -1.34 -13.34
CA ILE A 6 -12.70 -2.32 -12.27
C ILE A 6 -11.95 -3.57 -12.73
N GLU A 7 -11.01 -4.01 -11.90
CA GLU A 7 -10.32 -5.30 -12.01
C GLU A 7 -10.52 -6.12 -10.74
N GLU A 8 -10.19 -7.41 -10.78
CA GLU A 8 -10.22 -8.29 -9.60
C GLU A 8 -8.89 -8.24 -8.83
N ASP A 9 -7.76 -8.17 -9.55
CA ASP A 9 -6.42 -8.26 -8.99
C ASP A 9 -5.79 -6.89 -8.74
N TYR A 10 -5.34 -6.66 -7.50
CA TYR A 10 -4.64 -5.44 -7.12
C TYR A 10 -3.39 -5.73 -6.29
N SER A 11 -2.35 -4.94 -6.48
CA SER A 11 -1.12 -5.05 -5.72
C SER A 11 -0.91 -3.87 -4.77
N VAL A 12 -0.25 -4.11 -3.64
CA VAL A 12 0.20 -3.10 -2.70
C VAL A 12 1.71 -3.19 -2.55
N ASP A 13 2.40 -2.08 -2.80
CA ASP A 13 3.84 -2.01 -2.62
C ASP A 13 4.34 -0.57 -2.32
N ARG A 14 5.65 -0.39 -2.37
CA ARG A 14 6.40 0.82 -2.14
C ARG A 14 6.92 1.35 -3.47
N TRP A 15 6.55 2.58 -3.80
CA TRP A 15 7.18 3.31 -4.89
C TRP A 15 8.21 4.31 -4.36
N MET A 16 9.36 4.41 -5.04
CA MET A 16 10.46 5.28 -4.63
C MET A 16 10.73 6.38 -5.69
N VAL A 17 10.34 7.61 -5.39
CA VAL A 17 10.52 8.77 -6.28
C VAL A 17 11.87 9.44 -6.00
N PRO A 18 12.81 9.50 -6.96
CA PRO A 18 14.08 10.23 -6.80
C PRO A 18 13.87 11.69 -6.42
N TYR A 19 14.65 12.19 -5.45
CA TYR A 19 14.63 13.60 -5.09
C TYR A 19 15.98 14.07 -4.55
N THR A 20 16.54 15.10 -5.18
CA THR A 20 17.86 15.67 -4.87
C THR A 20 17.78 17.02 -4.15
N GLY A 21 16.59 17.60 -3.98
CA GLY A 21 16.43 18.90 -3.30
C GLY A 21 16.60 18.80 -1.78
N THR A 22 16.30 19.87 -1.05
CA THR A 22 16.66 20.01 0.38
C THR A 22 15.55 19.63 1.37
N ARG A 23 14.30 19.47 0.92
CA ARG A 23 13.13 19.18 1.79
C ARG A 23 13.29 17.88 2.60
N GLY A 24 12.70 17.79 3.80
CA GLY A 24 12.79 16.59 4.67
C GLY A 24 12.02 15.36 4.15
N CYS A 25 11.91 14.31 4.99
CA CYS A 25 11.18 13.04 4.75
C CYS A 25 11.70 12.15 3.60
N LYS A 26 12.86 12.48 3.03
CA LYS A 26 13.59 11.56 2.13
C LYS A 26 14.08 10.34 2.91
N GLN A 27 14.08 9.20 2.25
CA GLN A 27 14.81 8.03 2.68
C GLN A 27 16.05 7.83 1.83
N TYR A 28 17.14 7.42 2.47
CA TYR A 28 18.36 7.02 1.81
C TYR A 28 18.30 5.53 1.50
N ILE A 29 18.50 5.16 0.23
CA ILE A 29 18.64 3.77 -0.21
C ILE A 29 20.09 3.56 -0.65
N TYR A 30 20.79 2.71 0.10
CA TYR A 30 22.17 2.34 -0.19
C TYR A 30 22.28 1.63 -1.54
N GLY A 31 23.34 1.94 -2.30
CA GLY A 31 23.66 1.26 -3.57
C GLY A 31 22.83 1.67 -4.79
N LYS A 32 22.03 2.75 -4.73
CA LYS A 32 21.29 3.28 -5.89
C LYS A 32 21.93 4.56 -6.45
N THR A 33 21.90 4.73 -7.77
CA THR A 33 22.43 5.92 -8.49
C THR A 33 21.90 7.24 -7.93
N HIS A 34 20.61 7.26 -7.60
CA HIS A 34 19.97 8.35 -6.87
C HIS A 34 19.53 7.80 -5.50
N PRO A 35 20.31 8.02 -4.43
CA PRO A 35 20.09 7.34 -3.16
C PRO A 35 19.00 8.02 -2.31
N LEU A 36 18.80 9.33 -2.45
CA LEU A 36 17.75 10.07 -1.74
C LEU A 36 16.44 10.03 -2.51
N ARG A 37 15.38 9.55 -1.86
CA ARG A 37 14.08 9.32 -2.49
C ARG A 37 12.92 9.57 -1.55
N TYR A 38 11.79 9.98 -2.09
CA TYR A 38 10.51 9.89 -1.40
C TYR A 38 9.93 8.50 -1.53
N LYS A 39 9.38 8.00 -0.43
CA LYS A 39 8.66 6.73 -0.40
C LYS A 39 7.17 7.01 -0.45
N LEU A 40 6.48 6.31 -1.33
CA LEU A 40 5.04 6.27 -1.43
C LEU A 40 4.58 4.83 -1.20
N TRP A 41 3.52 4.65 -0.43
CA TRP A 41 2.71 3.43 -0.52
C TRP A 41 1.83 3.56 -1.76
N VAL A 42 1.74 2.50 -2.55
CA VAL A 42 0.96 2.51 -3.79
C VAL A 42 0.06 1.29 -3.84
N GLY A 43 -1.15 1.50 -4.33
CA GLY A 43 -2.06 0.47 -4.79
C GLY A 43 -2.12 0.52 -6.31
N THR A 44 -1.94 -0.62 -6.97
CA THR A 44 -1.92 -0.70 -8.43
C THR A 44 -2.78 -1.82 -8.96
N THR A 45 -3.21 -1.69 -10.22
CA THR A 45 -3.78 -2.80 -11.00
C THR A 45 -2.68 -3.77 -11.43
N ARG A 46 -3.08 -4.90 -12.04
CA ARG A 46 -2.14 -5.87 -12.63
C ARG A 46 -1.29 -5.27 -13.77
N THR A 47 -1.71 -4.16 -14.36
CA THR A 47 -0.97 -3.44 -15.42
C THR A 47 -0.18 -2.24 -14.87
N ASP A 48 0.13 -2.24 -13.58
CA ASP A 48 0.87 -1.18 -12.88
C ASP A 48 0.19 0.20 -12.90
N TYR A 49 -1.12 0.27 -13.17
CA TYR A 49 -1.85 1.52 -13.08
C TYR A 49 -2.05 1.88 -11.61
N ILE A 50 -1.40 2.95 -11.15
CA ILE A 50 -1.56 3.44 -9.77
C ILE A 50 -2.97 4.02 -9.62
N ASN A 51 -3.76 3.41 -8.74
CA ASN A 51 -5.13 3.86 -8.46
C ASN A 51 -5.33 4.41 -7.04
N TRP A 52 -4.30 4.27 -6.21
CA TRP A 52 -4.22 4.82 -4.87
C TRP A 52 -2.76 5.00 -4.50
N PHE A 53 -2.45 6.07 -3.78
CA PHE A 53 -1.12 6.23 -3.19
C PHE A 53 -1.19 7.05 -1.91
N LYS A 54 -0.20 6.86 -1.05
CA LYS A 54 -0.07 7.57 0.21
C LYS A 54 1.40 7.90 0.51
N PRO A 55 1.78 9.17 0.68
CA PRO A 55 3.14 9.54 1.05
C PRO A 55 3.56 8.96 2.41
N TYR A 56 4.78 8.42 2.48
CA TYR A 56 5.40 8.04 3.74
C TYR A 56 6.17 9.23 4.33
N GLN A 57 5.91 9.55 5.59
CA GLN A 57 6.46 10.74 6.26
C GLN A 57 7.34 10.37 7.48
N GLY A 58 7.84 9.13 7.56
CA GLY A 58 8.60 8.69 8.72
C GLY A 58 7.71 8.53 9.96
N ALA A 59 8.16 9.05 11.11
CA ALA A 59 7.43 8.98 12.38
C ALA A 59 6.11 9.76 12.37
N SER A 60 5.97 10.78 11.52
CA SER A 60 4.74 11.55 11.36
C SER A 60 3.80 10.99 10.28
N SER A 61 4.07 9.76 9.80
CA SER A 61 3.18 9.12 8.81
C SER A 61 1.79 8.98 9.40
N ASN A 62 0.80 9.57 8.71
CA ASN A 62 -0.59 9.43 9.07
C ASN A 62 -1.04 7.99 8.80
N VAL A 63 -0.97 7.13 9.82
CA VAL A 63 -1.48 5.76 9.76
C VAL A 63 -2.98 5.80 10.05
N SER A 64 -3.78 4.98 9.36
CA SER A 64 -5.21 4.87 9.64
C SER A 64 -5.46 4.66 11.13
N GLN A 65 -6.23 5.56 11.75
CA GLN A 65 -6.56 5.48 13.18
C GLN A 65 -7.31 4.17 13.51
N THR A 66 -8.04 3.63 12.53
CA THR A 66 -8.77 2.36 12.63
C THR A 66 -7.84 1.16 12.73
N TYR A 67 -6.66 1.22 12.11
CA TYR A 67 -5.74 0.08 11.99
C TYR A 67 -4.39 0.28 12.69
N LYS A 68 -4.20 1.42 13.37
CA LYS A 68 -2.93 1.82 13.99
C LYS A 68 -2.30 0.72 14.86
N ASP A 69 -3.11 -0.07 15.56
CA ASP A 69 -2.67 -1.09 16.50
C ASP A 69 -2.18 -2.38 15.80
N LEU A 70 -2.42 -2.51 14.50
CA LEU A 70 -1.97 -3.64 13.67
C LEU A 70 -0.56 -3.39 13.05
N GLY A 71 -0.02 -2.20 13.23
CA GLY A 71 1.24 -1.77 12.64
C GLY A 71 1.10 -1.15 11.25
N VAL A 72 2.19 -0.55 10.77
CA VAL A 72 2.19 0.29 9.55
C VAL A 72 1.83 -0.51 8.30
N GLY A 73 2.51 -1.64 8.05
CA GLY A 73 2.27 -2.45 6.84
C GLY A 73 0.82 -2.92 6.76
N ALA A 74 0.29 -3.42 7.88
CA ALA A 74 -1.08 -3.87 7.98
C ALA A 74 -2.10 -2.75 7.72
N SER A 75 -1.86 -1.58 8.31
CA SER A 75 -2.72 -0.42 8.13
C SER A 75 -2.81 0.03 6.68
N ILE A 76 -1.69 0.01 5.96
CA ILE A 76 -1.65 0.39 4.55
C ILE A 76 -2.48 -0.56 3.69
N VAL A 77 -2.34 -1.87 3.87
CA VAL A 77 -3.13 -2.87 3.11
C VAL A 77 -4.62 -2.72 3.39
N LEU A 78 -5.00 -2.57 4.65
CA LEU A 78 -6.42 -2.47 5.03
C LEU A 78 -7.05 -1.14 4.63
N GLU A 79 -6.30 -0.05 4.68
CA GLU A 79 -6.75 1.25 4.18
C GLU A 79 -6.99 1.19 2.67
N TYR A 80 -6.09 0.57 1.90
CA TYR A 80 -6.30 0.39 0.48
C TYR A 80 -7.49 -0.53 0.17
N ALA A 81 -7.65 -1.62 0.92
CA ALA A 81 -8.80 -2.51 0.79
C ALA A 81 -10.14 -1.78 1.01
N ASP A 82 -10.19 -0.85 1.98
CA ASP A 82 -11.36 -0.02 2.22
C ASP A 82 -11.61 0.97 1.07
N VAL A 83 -10.54 1.54 0.49
CA VAL A 83 -10.65 2.41 -0.69
C VAL A 83 -11.23 1.65 -1.88
N LEU A 84 -10.72 0.44 -2.19
CA LEU A 84 -11.26 -0.39 -3.27
C LEU A 84 -12.74 -0.69 -3.07
N ARG A 85 -13.12 -1.09 -1.85
CA ARG A 85 -14.50 -1.46 -1.52
C ARG A 85 -15.46 -0.27 -1.50
N SER A 86 -14.98 0.90 -1.09
CA SER A 86 -15.75 2.14 -1.16
C SER A 86 -15.95 2.60 -2.61
N LYS A 87 -14.95 2.38 -3.48
CA LYS A 87 -15.00 2.80 -4.87
C LYS A 87 -15.88 1.88 -5.72
N TRP A 88 -15.89 0.58 -5.43
CA TRP A 88 -16.67 -0.40 -6.16
C TRP A 88 -17.32 -1.47 -5.26
N PRO A 89 -18.47 -1.15 -4.63
CA PRO A 89 -19.29 -2.14 -3.94
C PRO A 89 -20.18 -2.93 -4.94
N PRO A 90 -20.39 -4.27 -4.83
CA PRO A 90 -19.85 -5.29 -3.92
C PRO A 90 -18.90 -6.25 -4.65
N SER A 91 -17.74 -5.76 -5.10
CA SER A 91 -16.85 -6.56 -5.93
C SER A 91 -15.91 -7.45 -5.11
N LYS A 92 -15.56 -8.60 -5.68
CA LYS A 92 -14.53 -9.49 -5.14
C LYS A 92 -13.17 -8.98 -5.60
N PHE A 93 -12.26 -8.76 -4.65
CA PHE A 93 -10.89 -8.37 -4.94
C PHE A 93 -9.90 -9.37 -4.39
N HIS A 94 -8.77 -9.50 -5.09
CA HIS A 94 -7.61 -10.26 -4.69
C HIS A 94 -6.42 -9.30 -4.52
N LEU A 95 -5.92 -9.22 -3.29
CA LEU A 95 -4.78 -8.37 -2.94
C LEU A 95 -3.45 -9.13 -2.96
N PHE A 96 -2.45 -8.57 -3.62
CA PHE A 96 -1.09 -9.10 -3.68
C PHE A 96 -0.13 -8.16 -2.95
N PHE A 97 0.70 -8.68 -2.05
CA PHE A 97 1.70 -7.86 -1.34
C PHE A 97 2.89 -8.68 -0.84
N ASP A 98 4.03 -8.00 -0.66
CA ASP A 98 5.29 -8.63 -0.23
C ASP A 98 5.29 -8.93 1.30
N ASN A 99 6.40 -9.52 1.77
CA ASN A 99 6.59 -9.89 3.17
C ASN A 99 6.67 -8.71 4.14
N PHE A 100 6.87 -7.47 3.66
CA PHE A 100 6.87 -6.29 4.52
C PHE A 100 5.46 -5.99 5.05
N PHE A 101 4.43 -6.27 4.24
CA PHE A 101 3.03 -6.03 4.60
C PHE A 101 2.37 -7.22 5.30
N THR A 102 3.05 -8.36 5.33
CA THR A 102 2.50 -9.62 5.81
C THR A 102 2.63 -9.75 7.32
N SER A 103 1.49 -9.86 8.01
CA SER A 103 1.37 -10.21 9.43
C SER A 103 0.00 -10.80 9.70
N ILE A 104 -0.23 -11.39 10.89
CA ILE A 104 -1.52 -12.01 11.27
C ILE A 104 -2.71 -11.02 11.17
N GLY A 105 -2.48 -9.74 11.43
CA GLY A 105 -3.53 -8.71 11.44
C GLY A 105 -4.27 -8.56 10.10
N PRO A 106 -3.56 -8.27 9.00
CA PRO A 106 -4.12 -8.25 7.64
C PRO A 106 -4.78 -9.56 7.24
N ILE A 107 -4.19 -10.72 7.59
CA ILE A 107 -4.77 -12.04 7.26
C ILE A 107 -6.21 -12.12 7.75
N TYR A 108 -6.37 -11.89 9.04
CA TYR A 108 -7.64 -12.03 9.72
C TYR A 108 -8.64 -10.97 9.26
N SER A 109 -8.18 -9.73 9.11
CA SER A 109 -9.01 -8.58 8.75
C SER A 109 -9.51 -8.66 7.30
N LEU A 110 -8.68 -9.08 6.35
CA LEU A 110 -9.08 -9.27 4.96
C LEU A 110 -10.04 -10.44 4.81
N THR A 111 -9.80 -11.55 5.52
CA THR A 111 -10.72 -12.70 5.55
C THR A 111 -12.11 -12.28 6.07
N LYS A 112 -12.17 -11.50 7.16
CA LYS A 112 -13.43 -10.94 7.68
C LYS A 112 -14.14 -10.02 6.69
N LYS A 113 -13.38 -9.34 5.83
CA LYS A 113 -13.92 -8.46 4.78
C LYS A 113 -14.33 -9.23 3.51
N ASN A 114 -14.17 -10.56 3.49
CA ASN A 114 -14.40 -11.43 2.33
C ASN A 114 -13.56 -11.02 1.11
N LEU A 115 -12.29 -10.67 1.36
CA LEU A 115 -11.31 -10.33 0.33
C LEU A 115 -10.25 -11.41 0.23
N TYR A 116 -9.86 -11.75 -1.00
CA TYR A 116 -8.78 -12.70 -1.27
C TYR A 116 -7.43 -12.00 -1.15
N ARG A 117 -6.39 -12.80 -0.88
CA ARG A 117 -5.03 -12.29 -0.77
C ARG A 117 -4.01 -13.35 -1.13
N THR A 118 -2.87 -12.89 -1.63
CA THR A 118 -1.65 -13.69 -1.81
C THR A 118 -0.46 -12.87 -1.33
N ASP A 119 0.28 -13.46 -0.41
CA ASP A 119 1.34 -12.79 0.30
C ASP A 119 2.51 -13.71 0.60
N THR A 120 3.73 -13.16 0.60
CA THR A 120 4.94 -13.91 0.98
C THR A 120 5.22 -13.73 2.46
N ILE A 121 5.66 -14.78 3.15
CA ILE A 121 5.96 -14.74 4.59
C ILE A 121 7.49 -14.63 4.79
N ARG A 122 7.91 -14.00 5.89
CA ARG A 122 9.32 -13.90 6.30
C ARG A 122 9.73 -15.05 7.22
#